data_AF-A0A915TZ89-F1
#
_entry.id   AF-A0A915TZ89-F1
#
_cell.length_a   1.000
_cell.length_b   1.000
_cell.length_c   1.000
_cell.angle_alpha   90.00
_cell.angle_beta   90.00
_cell.angle_gamma   90.00
#
_symmetry.space_group_name_H-M   'P 1'
#
loop_
_entity.id
_entity.type
_entity.pdbx_description
1 polymer ?
#
loop_
_entity_poly.entity_id
_entity_poly.type
_entity_poly.pdbx_seq_one_letter_code
_entity_poly.pdbx_strand_id
1 'polypeptide(L)'
;MTRFIATDPGLWTMGWALVLFLLLAGVIFSLRQTTRRQQKKITSLEATLKEAREKIRQLETSRREQEEFLDTLASAEITTRLQKPRLELYQSGSVEPPEKYRYVVSMVENGMTMEEIASILAIAPAEARQLVTLARMAARS
;
A
#
# COMPACT_ATOMS: atom_id res chain seq x y z
N MET A 1 -38.99 15.43 -100.66
CA MET A 1 -38.60 16.30 -99.53
C MET A 1 -38.55 15.45 -98.26
N THR A 2 -37.37 14.98 -97.86
CA THR A 2 -37.16 14.26 -96.59
C THR A 2 -35.88 14.82 -95.98
N ARG A 3 -36.01 15.62 -94.91
CA ARG A 3 -34.86 16.16 -94.16
C ARG A 3 -34.37 15.09 -93.18
N PHE A 4 -33.14 14.66 -93.40
CA PHE A 4 -32.36 13.80 -92.51
C PHE A 4 -32.04 14.57 -91.23
N ILE A 5 -32.55 14.11 -90.09
CA ILE A 5 -32.19 14.66 -88.78
C ILE A 5 -30.88 13.99 -88.38
N ALA A 6 -29.77 14.72 -88.53
CA ALA A 6 -28.49 14.30 -87.98
C ALA A 6 -28.57 14.36 -86.45
N THR A 7 -28.64 13.22 -85.80
CA THR A 7 -28.51 13.11 -84.35
C THR A 7 -27.03 13.24 -83.98
N ASP A 8 -26.66 14.34 -83.33
CA ASP A 8 -25.29 14.58 -82.85
C ASP A 8 -24.87 13.51 -81.83
N PRO A 9 -23.80 12.74 -82.08
CA PRO A 9 -23.38 11.62 -81.22
C PRO A 9 -22.83 12.06 -79.85
N GLY A 10 -22.60 13.35 -79.60
CA GLY A 10 -21.98 13.87 -78.37
C GLY A 10 -22.90 13.92 -77.15
N LEU A 11 -24.23 13.99 -77.33
CA LEU A 11 -25.19 14.07 -76.23
C LEU A 11 -25.27 12.75 -75.43
N TRP A 12 -25.11 11.62 -76.11
CA TRP A 12 -25.15 10.31 -75.49
C TRP A 12 -23.91 10.07 -74.62
N THR A 13 -22.71 10.46 -75.11
CA THR A 13 -21.46 10.33 -74.34
C THR A 13 -21.44 11.21 -73.09
N MET A 14 -22.09 12.38 -73.13
CA MET A 14 -22.22 13.24 -71.95
C MET A 14 -23.15 12.63 -70.89
N GLY A 15 -24.24 11.97 -71.29
CA GLY A 15 -25.12 11.25 -70.37
C GLY A 15 -24.37 10.14 -69.62
N TRP A 16 -23.59 9.32 -70.33
CA TRP A 16 -22.77 8.28 -69.71
C TRP A 16 -21.70 8.84 -68.77
N ALA A 17 -21.03 9.92 -69.16
CA ALA A 17 -20.04 10.58 -68.30
C ALA A 17 -20.64 11.09 -66.98
N LEU A 18 -21.87 11.62 -67.03
CA LEU A 18 -22.57 12.12 -65.85
C LEU A 18 -23.00 10.98 -64.91
N VAL A 19 -23.46 9.85 -65.47
CA VAL A 19 -23.75 8.63 -64.69
C VAL A 19 -22.49 8.07 -64.04
N LEU A 20 -21.37 8.04 -64.77
CA LEU A 20 -20.09 7.54 -64.27
C LEU A 20 -19.55 8.44 -63.15
N PHE A 21 -19.69 9.76 -63.31
CA PHE A 21 -19.33 10.74 -62.28
C PHE A 21 -20.19 10.60 -61.01
N LEU A 22 -21.51 10.40 -61.15
CA LEU A 22 -22.40 10.16 -60.01
C LEU A 22 -22.07 8.87 -59.26
N LEU A 23 -21.75 7.79 -59.98
CA LEU A 23 -21.30 6.54 -59.37
C LEU A 23 -19.98 6.74 -58.59
N LEU A 24 -19.02 7.44 -59.19
CA LEU A 24 -17.74 7.74 -58.55
C LEU A 24 -17.92 8.60 -57.29
N ALA A 25 -18.78 9.61 -57.36
CA ALA A 25 -19.12 10.46 -56.21
C ALA A 25 -19.79 9.65 -55.09
N GLY A 26 -20.73 8.76 -55.41
CA GLY A 26 -21.40 7.88 -54.45
C GLY A 26 -20.44 6.91 -53.75
N VAL A 27 -19.49 6.34 -54.50
CA VAL A 27 -18.43 5.48 -53.96
C VAL A 27 -17.53 6.28 -53.01
N ILE A 28 -17.02 7.44 -53.45
CA ILE A 28 -16.16 8.31 -52.61
C ILE A 28 -16.89 8.72 -51.33
N PHE A 29 -18.18 9.06 -51.42
CA PHE A 29 -18.99 9.42 -50.26
C PHE A 29 -19.12 8.26 -49.27
N SER A 30 -19.39 7.06 -49.77
CA SER A 30 -19.49 5.84 -48.95
C SER A 30 -18.16 5.50 -48.28
N LEU A 31 -17.04 5.59 -48.99
CA LEU A 31 -15.70 5.39 -48.42
C LEU A 31 -15.41 6.42 -47.31
N ARG A 32 -15.71 7.70 -47.51
CA ARG A 32 -15.54 8.74 -46.48
C ARG A 32 -16.41 8.50 -45.25
N GLN A 33 -17.62 7.99 -45.44
CA GLN A 33 -18.54 7.70 -44.34
C GLN A 33 -18.05 6.52 -43.49
N THR A 34 -17.49 5.48 -44.12
CA THR A 34 -16.91 4.33 -43.40
C THR A 34 -15.65 4.72 -42.61
N THR A 35 -14.78 5.56 -43.17
CA THR A 35 -13.59 6.06 -42.46
C THR A 35 -13.95 6.89 -41.24
N ARG A 36 -14.96 7.77 -41.35
CA ARG A 36 -15.47 8.54 -40.20
C ARG A 36 -16.04 7.64 -39.09
N ARG A 37 -16.72 6.56 -39.45
CA ARG A 37 -17.24 5.59 -38.47
C ARG A 37 -16.10 4.82 -37.78
N GLN A 38 -15.05 4.45 -38.51
CA GLN A 38 -13.89 3.76 -37.94
C GLN A 38 -13.08 4.66 -37.01
N GLN A 39 -12.87 5.92 -37.37
CA GLN A 39 -12.19 6.90 -36.50
C GLN A 39 -12.92 7.07 -35.17
N LYS A 40 -14.27 7.16 -35.18
CA LYS A 40 -15.07 7.23 -33.95
C LYS A 40 -14.89 6.01 -33.05
N LYS A 41 -14.74 4.81 -33.63
CA LYS A 41 -14.48 3.58 -32.87
C LYS A 41 -13.10 3.62 -32.23
N ILE A 42 -12.08 4.05 -32.97
CA ILE A 42 -10.71 4.18 -32.43
C ILE A 42 -10.70 5.14 -31.25
N THR A 43 -11.31 6.32 -31.39
CA THR A 43 -11.36 7.31 -30.30
C THR A 43 -12.14 6.80 -29.09
N SER A 44 -13.23 6.06 -29.30
CA SER A 44 -13.98 5.45 -28.19
C SER A 44 -13.17 4.36 -27.49
N LEU A 45 -12.46 3.51 -28.24
CA LEU A 45 -11.62 2.46 -27.67
C LEU A 45 -10.43 3.05 -26.90
N GLU A 46 -9.80 4.11 -27.42
CA GLU A 46 -8.75 4.82 -26.71
C GLU A 46 -9.24 5.46 -25.42
N ALA A 47 -10.45 6.04 -25.43
CA ALA A 47 -11.07 6.57 -24.22
C ALA A 47 -11.34 5.46 -23.19
N THR A 48 -11.90 4.33 -23.62
CA THR A 48 -12.14 3.19 -22.72
C THR A 48 -10.85 2.60 -22.18
N LEU A 49 -9.79 2.51 -22.98
CA LEU A 49 -8.47 2.05 -22.53
C LEU A 49 -7.84 3.01 -21.51
N LYS A 50 -7.97 4.33 -21.72
CA LYS A 50 -7.52 5.33 -20.76
C LYS A 50 -8.29 5.20 -19.44
N GLU A 51 -9.61 5.07 -19.50
CA GLU A 51 -10.45 4.90 -18.31
C GLU A 51 -10.10 3.61 -17.54
N ALA A 52 -9.92 2.48 -18.26
CA ALA A 52 -9.54 1.21 -17.66
C ALA A 52 -8.15 1.30 -17.00
N ARG A 53 -7.17 1.95 -17.65
CA ARG A 53 -5.84 2.18 -17.08
C ARG A 53 -5.90 3.05 -15.82
N GLU A 54 -6.72 4.09 -15.84
CA GLU A 54 -6.87 4.97 -14.67
C GLU A 54 -7.49 4.22 -13.49
N LYS A 55 -8.51 3.39 -13.73
CA LYS A 55 -9.10 2.54 -12.69
C LYS A 55 -8.09 1.55 -12.10
N ILE A 56 -7.25 0.93 -12.93
CA ILE A 56 -6.18 0.04 -12.45
C ILE A 56 -5.20 0.84 -11.58
N ARG A 57 -4.79 2.02 -12.03
CA ARG A 57 -3.88 2.89 -11.28
C ARG A 57 -4.46 3.30 -9.93
N GLN A 58 -5.75 3.65 -9.89
CA GLN A 58 -6.47 3.98 -8.66
C GLN A 58 -6.53 2.80 -7.69
N LEU A 59 -6.82 1.60 -8.20
CA LEU A 59 -6.82 0.39 -7.38
C LEU A 59 -5.43 0.04 -6.84
N GLU A 60 -4.38 0.23 -7.66
CA GLU A 60 -2.99 0.04 -7.21
C GLU A 60 -2.60 1.04 -6.13
N THR A 61 -2.99 2.32 -6.26
CA THR A 61 -2.74 3.32 -5.21
C THR A 61 -3.48 2.99 -3.92
N SER A 62 -4.77 2.66 -3.99
CA SER A 62 -5.54 2.28 -2.81
C SER A 62 -5.01 1.00 -2.16
N ARG A 63 -4.54 0.03 -2.95
CA ARG A 63 -3.90 -1.17 -2.41
C ARG A 63 -2.60 -0.84 -1.68
N ARG A 64 -1.75 0.02 -2.24
CA ARG A 64 -0.52 0.46 -1.59
C ARG A 64 -0.78 1.20 -0.28
N GLU A 65 -1.76 2.11 -0.27
CA GLU A 65 -2.18 2.82 0.95
C GLU A 65 -2.69 1.84 2.01
N GLN A 66 -3.43 0.80 1.61
CA GLN A 66 -3.89 -0.23 2.52
C GLN A 66 -2.74 -1.09 3.08
N GLU A 67 -1.76 -1.46 2.23
CA GLU A 67 -0.57 -2.19 2.67
C GLU A 67 0.28 -1.36 3.64
N GLU A 68 0.48 -0.06 3.37
CA GLU A 68 1.20 0.86 4.25
C GLU A 68 0.47 1.09 5.59
N PHE A 69 -0.85 1.20 5.55
CA PHE A 69 -1.67 1.28 6.76
C PHE A 69 -1.53 0.01 7.62
N LEU A 70 -1.61 -1.17 7.01
CA LEU A 70 -1.45 -2.44 7.72
C LEU A 70 -0.05 -2.59 8.33
N ASP A 71 0.99 -2.18 7.63
CA ASP A 71 2.37 -2.20 8.14
C ASP A 71 2.56 -1.25 9.33
N THR A 72 2.00 -0.05 9.23
CA THR A 72 1.97 0.93 10.33
C THR A 72 1.22 0.37 11.55
N LEU A 73 0.10 -0.30 11.32
CA LEU A 73 -0.74 -0.86 12.38
C LEU A 73 -0.05 -2.06 13.05
N ALA A 74 0.60 -2.93 12.28
CA ALA A 74 1.40 -4.03 12.81
C ALA A 74 2.56 -3.50 13.68
N SER A 75 3.24 -2.45 13.22
CA SER A 75 4.32 -1.79 13.98
C SER A 75 3.82 -1.16 15.29
N ALA A 76 2.66 -0.51 15.25
CA ALA A 76 2.01 0.06 16.43
C ALA A 76 1.50 -1.03 17.40
N GLU A 77 0.99 -2.15 16.88
CA GLU A 77 0.56 -3.29 17.68
C GLU A 77 1.74 -3.93 18.42
N ILE A 78 2.87 -4.14 17.75
CA ILE A 78 4.10 -4.65 18.36
C ILE A 78 4.55 -3.72 19.50
N THR A 79 4.58 -2.41 19.25
CA THR A 79 4.95 -1.41 20.27
C THR A 79 4.02 -1.48 21.48
N THR A 80 2.71 -1.60 21.24
CA THR A 80 1.71 -1.70 22.30
C THR A 80 1.84 -3.01 23.09
N ARG A 81 2.07 -4.14 22.42
CA ARG A 81 2.30 -5.45 23.05
C ARG A 81 3.59 -5.50 23.87
N LEU A 82 4.62 -4.73 23.51
CA LEU A 82 5.86 -4.60 24.30
C LEU A 82 5.70 -3.67 25.51
N GLN A 83 4.76 -2.71 25.45
CA GLN A 83 4.48 -1.80 26.56
C GLN A 83 3.50 -2.38 27.60
N LYS A 84 2.56 -3.23 27.18
CA LYS A 84 1.59 -3.90 28.08
C LYS A 84 2.23 -4.66 29.25
N PRO A 85 3.28 -5.49 29.06
CA PRO A 85 3.91 -6.22 30.16
C PRO A 85 4.44 -5.31 31.26
N ARG A 86 4.94 -4.13 30.90
CA ARG A 86 5.47 -3.18 31.90
C ARG A 86 4.34 -2.49 32.67
N LEU A 87 3.30 -2.04 32.00
CA LEU A 87 2.18 -1.34 32.63
C LEU A 87 1.31 -2.26 33.51
N GLU A 88 1.10 -3.51 33.10
CA GLU A 88 0.39 -4.50 33.92
C GLU A 88 1.15 -4.81 35.21
N LEU A 89 2.50 -4.89 35.16
CA LEU A 89 3.35 -5.04 36.35
C LEU A 89 3.29 -3.84 37.32
N TYR A 90 3.00 -2.63 36.83
CA TYR A 90 2.85 -1.44 37.70
C TYR A 90 1.43 -1.27 38.25
N GLN A 91 0.40 -1.87 37.62
CA GLN A 91 -1.00 -1.75 38.06
C GLN A 91 -1.44 -2.86 39.02
N SER A 92 -0.82 -4.05 38.97
CA SER A 92 -0.95 -5.04 40.03
C SER A 92 -0.02 -4.65 41.19
N GLY A 93 -0.55 -3.94 42.19
CA GLY A 93 0.19 -3.57 43.39
C GLY A 93 0.94 -4.76 43.99
N SER A 94 2.16 -4.49 44.49
CA SER A 94 3.13 -5.46 45.01
C SER A 94 3.84 -6.30 43.93
N VAL A 95 4.77 -5.67 43.21
CA VAL A 95 5.93 -6.42 42.71
C VAL A 95 6.75 -6.78 43.94
N GLU A 96 6.48 -7.94 44.51
CA GLU A 96 7.27 -8.49 45.59
C GLU A 96 8.72 -8.54 45.09
N PRO A 97 9.68 -7.88 45.79
CA PRO A 97 11.05 -7.85 45.33
C PRO A 97 11.51 -9.31 45.16
N PRO A 98 12.16 -9.66 44.02
CA PRO A 98 12.50 -11.05 43.73
C PRO A 98 13.17 -11.69 44.94
N GLU A 99 12.79 -12.91 45.31
CA GLU A 99 13.10 -13.47 46.65
C GLU A 99 14.56 -13.30 47.08
N LYS A 100 15.50 -13.38 46.12
CA LYS A 100 16.94 -13.11 46.31
C LYS A 100 17.24 -11.78 47.01
N TYR A 101 16.50 -10.72 46.69
CA TYR A 101 16.65 -9.40 47.32
C TYR A 101 16.16 -9.40 48.76
N ARG A 102 15.05 -10.09 49.07
CA ARG A 102 14.54 -10.20 50.44
C ARG A 102 15.56 -10.88 51.35
N TYR A 103 16.19 -11.95 50.87
CA TYR A 103 17.24 -12.63 51.62
C TYR A 103 18.47 -11.74 51.84
N VAL A 104 18.91 -11.01 50.81
CA VAL A 104 20.05 -10.08 50.93
C VAL A 104 19.74 -8.94 51.91
N VAL A 105 18.54 -8.36 51.91
CA VAL A 105 18.12 -7.34 52.89
C VAL A 105 18.27 -7.90 54.32
N SER A 106 17.73 -9.09 54.58
CA SER A 106 17.83 -9.71 55.90
C SER A 106 19.27 -10.04 56.31
N MET A 107 20.14 -10.43 55.38
CA MET A 107 21.57 -10.68 55.68
C MET A 107 22.31 -9.39 56.02
N VAL A 108 22.02 -8.30 55.29
CA VAL A 108 22.60 -6.98 55.56
C VAL A 108 22.11 -6.41 56.90
N GLU A 109 20.82 -6.58 57.24
CA GLU A 109 20.27 -6.19 58.55
C GLU A 109 20.91 -6.95 59.71
N ASN A 110 21.28 -8.21 59.49
CA ASN A 110 22.03 -9.02 60.45
C ASN A 110 23.55 -8.70 60.49
N GLY A 111 23.99 -7.64 59.82
CA GLY A 111 25.38 -7.17 59.87
C GLY A 111 26.37 -7.98 59.02
N MET A 112 25.89 -8.81 58.10
CA MET A 112 26.73 -9.66 57.27
C MET A 112 27.49 -8.86 56.20
N THR A 113 28.74 -9.24 55.96
CA THR A 113 29.61 -8.60 54.96
C THR A 113 29.29 -9.06 53.53
N MET A 114 29.70 -8.28 52.54
CA MET A 114 29.42 -8.57 51.12
C MET A 114 30.08 -9.87 50.66
N GLU A 115 31.23 -10.18 51.23
CA GLU A 115 32.02 -11.39 50.99
C GLU A 115 31.31 -12.63 51.56
N GLU A 116 30.73 -12.54 52.75
CA GLU A 116 29.94 -13.61 53.37
C GLU A 116 28.63 -13.87 52.61
N ILE A 117 27.94 -12.80 52.19
CA ILE A 117 26.73 -12.90 51.35
C ILE A 117 27.06 -13.59 50.02
N ALA A 118 28.18 -13.22 49.38
CA ALA A 118 28.62 -13.84 48.13
C ALA A 118 28.88 -15.35 48.30
N SER A 119 29.48 -15.74 49.42
CA SER A 119 29.73 -17.14 49.76
C SER A 119 28.45 -17.92 50.00
N ILE A 120 27.48 -17.36 50.73
CA ILE A 120 26.22 -18.05 51.07
C ILE A 120 25.33 -18.22 49.85
N LEU A 121 25.29 -17.21 48.97
CA LEU A 121 24.49 -17.25 47.75
C LEU A 121 25.22 -17.94 46.58
N ALA A 122 26.46 -18.36 46.77
CA ALA A 122 27.33 -18.94 45.73
C ALA A 122 27.41 -18.06 44.47
N ILE A 123 27.55 -16.74 44.66
CA ILE A 123 27.63 -15.73 43.59
C ILE A 123 28.97 -15.01 43.60
N ALA A 124 29.27 -14.27 42.52
CA ALA A 124 30.46 -13.45 42.46
C ALA A 124 30.40 -12.28 43.47
N PRO A 125 31.53 -11.86 44.08
CA PRO A 125 31.56 -10.72 45.00
C PRO A 125 31.03 -9.41 44.39
N ALA A 126 31.23 -9.22 43.08
CA ALA A 126 30.69 -8.07 42.35
C ALA A 126 29.16 -8.07 42.27
N GLU A 127 28.54 -9.26 42.17
CA GLU A 127 27.09 -9.42 42.13
C GLU A 127 26.49 -9.19 43.53
N ALA A 128 27.14 -9.70 44.58
CA ALA A 128 26.73 -9.43 45.96
C ALA A 128 26.74 -7.92 46.28
N ARG A 129 27.75 -7.18 45.81
CA ARG A 129 27.80 -5.71 45.92
C ARG A 129 26.59 -5.05 45.29
N GLN A 130 26.25 -5.43 44.05
CA GLN A 130 25.11 -4.86 43.33
C GLN A 130 23.79 -5.14 44.07
N LEU A 131 23.59 -6.38 44.54
CA LEU A 131 22.39 -6.76 45.28
C LEU A 131 22.26 -5.98 46.59
N VAL A 132 23.36 -5.79 47.33
CA VAL A 132 23.37 -4.99 48.56
C VAL A 132 23.09 -3.51 48.28
N THR A 133 23.64 -2.94 47.21
CA THR A 133 23.34 -1.56 46.81
C THR A 133 21.86 -1.37 46.48
N LEU A 134 21.29 -2.29 45.69
CA LEU A 134 19.87 -2.27 45.34
C LEU A 134 18.97 -2.46 46.57
N ALA A 135 19.32 -3.39 47.45
CA ALA A 135 18.61 -3.62 48.72
C ALA A 135 18.56 -2.35 49.59
N ARG A 136 19.67 -1.62 49.70
CA ARG A 136 19.73 -0.34 50.45
C ARG A 136 18.92 0.77 49.80
N MET A 137 18.83 0.80 48.47
CA MET A 137 18.01 1.78 47.75
C MET A 137 16.52 1.51 47.96
N ALA A 138 16.10 0.24 47.86
CA ALA A 138 14.71 -0.18 48.09
C ALA A 138 14.26 0.01 49.55
N ALA A 139 15.17 -0.14 50.53
CA ALA A 139 14.85 0.13 51.93
C ALA A 139 14.70 1.63 52.26
N ARG A 140 15.10 2.53 51.36
CA ARG A 140 15.00 4.00 51.54
C ARG A 140 13.81 4.63 50.81
N SER A 141 13.10 3.88 49.96
CA SER A 141 11.90 4.31 49.23
C SER A 141 10.64 3.89 49.96
#